data_AF-A0A8T7IR33-F1
#
_entry.id   AF-A0A8T7IR33-F1
#
_cell.length_a   1.000
_cell.length_b   1.000
_cell.length_c   1.000
_cell.angle_alpha   90.00
_cell.angle_beta   90.00
_cell.angle_gamma   90.00
#
_symmetry.space_group_name_H-M   'P 1'
#
loop_
_entity.id
_entity.type
_entity.pdbx_description
1 polymer ?
#
loop_
_entity_poly.entity_id
_entity_poly.type
_entity_poly.pdbx_seq_one_letter_code
_entity_poly.pdbx_strand_id
1 'polypeptide(L)'
;MKSVLVLHGPNLNLLGSREPETYGRDSLVDIDSAIAELAKSLELTTEHFQSNSEGDLVDRIHQARGNTDFIIFNPAAYTHTSVALRDAMLAVNIPFIEVHLSNPHSREEFRHHSFLSDIAVGTIAGFGKNSYLLATRAAAEHLKYSKQ
;
A
#
# COMPACT_ATOMS: atom_id res chain seq x y z
N MET A 1 -12.20 -7.21 15.32
CA MET A 1 -10.86 -7.13 14.71
C MET A 1 -10.86 -5.91 13.81
N LYS A 2 -9.78 -5.12 13.78
CA LYS A 2 -9.71 -3.96 12.88
C LYS A 2 -9.38 -4.43 11.46
N SER A 3 -9.99 -3.80 10.46
CA SER A 3 -9.89 -4.18 9.06
C SER A 3 -8.86 -3.32 8.31
N VAL A 4 -7.92 -3.96 7.64
CA VAL A 4 -6.89 -3.30 6.82
C VAL A 4 -7.03 -3.74 5.37
N LEU A 5 -7.08 -2.79 4.46
CA LEU A 5 -7.05 -3.04 3.03
C LEU A 5 -5.64 -2.83 2.49
N VAL A 6 -5.08 -3.83 1.85
CA VAL A 6 -3.79 -3.76 1.15
C VAL A 6 -4.05 -3.60 -0.34
N LEU A 7 -3.57 -2.49 -0.91
CA LEU A 7 -3.72 -2.14 -2.31
C LEU A 7 -2.38 -2.23 -3.04
N HIS A 8 -2.44 -2.77 -4.25
CA HIS A 8 -1.31 -2.92 -5.14
C HIS A 8 -1.64 -2.34 -6.51
N GLY A 9 -0.86 -1.33 -6.90
CA GLY A 9 -0.96 -0.67 -8.19
C GLY A 9 -0.43 -1.50 -9.36
N PRO A 10 -0.20 -0.84 -10.50
CA PRO A 10 0.10 -1.52 -11.76
C PRO A 10 1.45 -2.23 -11.74
N ASN A 11 1.52 -3.34 -12.48
CA ASN A 11 2.67 -4.22 -12.68
C ASN A 11 3.14 -5.03 -11.46
N LEU A 12 2.59 -4.82 -10.27
CA LEU A 12 2.99 -5.58 -9.08
C LEU A 12 2.60 -7.06 -9.17
N ASN A 13 1.63 -7.43 -10.01
CA ASN A 13 1.33 -8.82 -10.33
C ASN A 13 2.48 -9.56 -11.04
N LEU A 14 3.50 -8.86 -11.54
CA LEU A 14 4.66 -9.44 -12.22
C LEU A 14 5.85 -9.71 -11.28
N LEU A 15 5.72 -9.42 -9.99
CA LEU A 15 6.75 -9.71 -8.99
C LEU A 15 7.13 -11.20 -8.98
N GLY A 16 8.38 -11.50 -8.64
CA GLY A 16 8.96 -12.85 -8.69
C GLY A 16 9.40 -13.30 -10.09
N SER A 17 8.86 -12.71 -11.17
CA SER A 17 9.26 -13.03 -12.55
C SER A 17 10.04 -11.90 -13.24
N ARG A 18 9.84 -10.65 -12.81
CA ARG A 18 10.45 -9.45 -13.42
C ARG A 18 11.55 -8.86 -12.53
N GLU A 19 12.73 -8.61 -13.12
CA GLU A 19 13.84 -7.86 -12.52
C GLU A 19 14.13 -8.26 -11.04
N PRO A 20 14.40 -9.56 -10.77
CA PRO A 20 14.50 -10.09 -9.39
C PRO A 20 15.63 -9.44 -8.57
N GLU A 21 16.66 -8.92 -9.22
CA GLU A 21 17.76 -8.19 -8.56
C GLU A 21 17.30 -6.83 -7.99
N THR A 22 16.26 -6.22 -8.57
CA THR A 22 15.73 -4.91 -8.15
C THR A 22 14.60 -5.04 -7.12
N TYR A 23 13.70 -6.01 -7.32
CA TYR A 23 12.47 -6.13 -6.54
C TYR A 23 12.45 -7.33 -5.57
N GLY A 24 13.49 -8.17 -5.61
CA GLY A 24 13.53 -9.44 -4.89
C GLY A 24 12.87 -10.59 -5.67
N ARG A 25 12.96 -11.78 -5.09
CA ARG A 25 12.40 -13.01 -5.68
C ARG A 25 10.99 -13.35 -5.18
N ASP A 26 10.51 -12.63 -4.16
CA ASP A 26 9.16 -12.83 -3.64
C ASP A 26 8.12 -12.43 -4.69
N SER A 27 7.12 -13.29 -4.90
CA SER A 27 5.94 -12.95 -5.69
C SER A 27 4.99 -12.06 -4.89
N LEU A 28 3.99 -11.47 -5.54
CA LEU A 28 2.97 -10.70 -4.84
C LEU A 28 2.19 -11.58 -3.85
N VAL A 29 1.95 -12.85 -4.20
CA VAL A 29 1.28 -13.82 -3.33
C VAL A 29 2.09 -14.07 -2.06
N ASP A 30 3.42 -14.21 -2.17
CA ASP A 30 4.29 -14.39 -1.01
C ASP A 30 4.26 -13.17 -0.07
N ILE A 31 4.20 -11.97 -0.65
CA ILE A 31 4.08 -10.72 0.11
C ILE A 31 2.73 -10.66 0.83
N ASP A 32 1.63 -10.96 0.13
CA ASP A 32 0.28 -10.97 0.71
C ASP A 32 0.17 -11.98 1.86
N SER A 33 0.71 -13.18 1.69
CA SER A 33 0.76 -14.19 2.75
C SER A 33 1.54 -13.70 3.97
N ALA A 34 2.72 -13.10 3.77
CA ALA A 34 3.52 -12.56 4.88
C ALA A 34 2.81 -11.41 5.61
N ILE A 35 2.10 -10.55 4.89
CA ILE A 35 1.28 -9.48 5.47
C ILE A 35 0.14 -10.07 6.30
N ALA A 36 -0.61 -11.05 5.76
CA ALA A 36 -1.75 -11.66 6.43
C ALA A 36 -1.35 -12.41 7.71
N GLU A 37 -0.25 -13.16 7.66
CA GLU A 37 0.31 -13.84 8.85
C GLU A 37 0.67 -12.83 9.94
N LEU A 38 1.32 -11.73 9.54
CA LEU A 38 1.71 -10.69 10.48
C LEU A 38 0.52 -9.95 11.06
N ALA A 39 -0.43 -9.54 10.22
CA ALA A 39 -1.66 -8.86 10.61
C ALA A 39 -2.44 -9.70 11.63
N LYS A 40 -2.54 -11.02 11.41
CA LYS A 40 -3.19 -11.94 12.35
C LYS A 40 -2.54 -11.91 13.72
N SER A 41 -1.20 -11.90 13.80
CA SER A 41 -0.47 -11.78 15.07
C SER A 41 -0.66 -10.43 15.78
N LEU A 42 -1.13 -9.42 15.05
CA LEU A 42 -1.39 -8.05 15.53
C LEU A 42 -2.88 -7.79 15.74
N GLU A 43 -3.73 -8.82 15.69
CA GLU A 43 -5.19 -8.73 15.82
C GLU A 43 -5.85 -7.83 14.75
N LEU A 44 -5.35 -7.93 13.52
CA LEU A 44 -5.89 -7.29 12.33
C LEU A 44 -6.39 -8.33 11.33
N THR A 45 -7.44 -7.99 10.57
CA THR A 45 -7.81 -8.71 9.34
C THR A 45 -7.31 -7.94 8.13
N THR A 46 -6.84 -8.64 7.10
CA THR A 46 -6.42 -8.04 5.85
C THR A 46 -7.26 -8.51 4.67
N GLU A 47 -7.62 -7.58 3.80
CA GLU A 47 -8.08 -7.85 2.45
C GLU A 47 -7.04 -7.31 1.46
N HIS A 48 -6.82 -8.02 0.37
CA HIS A 48 -5.77 -7.71 -0.60
C HIS A 48 -6.40 -7.49 -1.96
N PHE A 49 -5.97 -6.44 -2.66
CA PHE A 49 -6.45 -6.14 -4.00
C PHE A 49 -5.35 -5.54 -4.87
N GLN A 50 -5.19 -6.10 -6.06
CA GLN A 50 -4.26 -5.61 -7.08
C GLN A 50 -5.03 -5.28 -8.33
N SER A 51 -4.72 -4.14 -8.96
CA SER A 51 -5.15 -3.89 -10.34
C SER A 51 -4.13 -3.06 -11.12
N ASN A 52 -4.14 -3.28 -12.43
CA ASN A 52 -3.42 -2.46 -13.41
C ASN A 52 -4.27 -1.30 -13.92
N SER A 53 -5.55 -1.23 -13.54
CA SER A 53 -6.50 -0.19 -13.91
C SER A 53 -6.64 0.81 -12.77
N GLU A 54 -6.47 2.10 -13.09
CA GLU A 54 -6.71 3.19 -12.13
C GLU A 54 -8.17 3.19 -11.64
N GLY A 55 -9.12 2.97 -12.55
CA GLY A 55 -10.56 2.93 -12.23
C GLY A 55 -10.90 1.84 -11.22
N ASP A 56 -10.33 0.64 -11.37
CA ASP A 56 -10.58 -0.47 -10.45
C ASP A 56 -10.07 -0.16 -9.03
N LEU A 57 -8.91 0.51 -8.94
CA LEU A 57 -8.33 0.92 -7.66
C LEU A 57 -9.18 2.01 -7.01
N VAL A 58 -9.65 2.99 -7.79
CA VAL A 58 -10.59 4.03 -7.33
C VAL A 58 -11.88 3.41 -6.80
N ASP A 59 -12.48 2.49 -7.56
CA ASP A 59 -13.70 1.80 -7.16
C ASP A 59 -13.48 0.97 -5.89
N ARG A 60 -12.33 0.28 -5.79
CA ARG A 60 -11.97 -0.49 -4.60
C ARG A 60 -11.79 0.39 -3.36
N ILE A 61 -11.21 1.58 -3.52
CA ILE A 61 -11.08 2.59 -2.45
C ILE A 61 -12.46 3.05 -2.01
N HIS A 62 -13.37 3.39 -2.94
CA HIS A 62 -14.74 3.78 -2.60
C HIS A 62 -15.49 2.69 -1.83
N GLN A 63 -15.34 1.43 -2.25
CA GLN A 63 -15.94 0.28 -1.58
C GLN A 63 -15.40 0.06 -0.16
N ALA A 64 -14.21 0.58 0.18
CA ALA A 64 -13.62 0.46 1.51
C ALA A 64 -14.31 1.35 2.57
N ARG A 65 -15.11 2.32 2.13
CA ARG A 65 -15.77 3.27 3.03
C ARG A 65 -16.75 2.56 3.96
N GLY A 66 -16.53 2.71 5.26
CA GLY A 66 -17.40 2.16 6.31
C GLY A 66 -17.14 0.69 6.68
N ASN A 67 -16.21 0.01 6.00
CA ASN A 67 -15.83 -1.38 6.32
C ASN A 67 -14.32 -1.59 6.52
N THR A 68 -13.51 -0.58 6.21
CA THR A 68 -12.05 -0.61 6.34
C THR A 68 -11.60 0.47 7.32
N ASP A 69 -10.72 0.11 8.25
CA ASP A 69 -10.19 1.03 9.26
C ASP A 69 -8.87 1.68 8.82
N PHE A 70 -8.09 1.03 7.94
CA PHE A 70 -6.79 1.51 7.48
C PHE A 70 -6.45 0.98 6.08
N ILE A 71 -5.66 1.72 5.30
CA ILE A 71 -5.17 1.27 4.00
C ILE A 71 -3.63 1.21 3.98
N ILE A 72 -3.07 0.13 3.45
CA ILE A 72 -1.65 0.05 3.08
C ILE A 72 -1.61 0.03 1.56
N PHE A 73 -1.02 1.05 0.93
CA PHE A 73 -1.07 1.19 -0.52
C PHE A 73 0.32 1.25 -1.12
N ASN A 74 0.64 0.30 -2.00
CA ASN A 74 1.71 0.47 -2.97
C ASN A 74 1.10 0.89 -4.32
N PRO A 75 1.02 2.20 -4.61
CA PRO A 75 0.48 2.72 -5.87
C PRO A 75 1.37 2.42 -7.09
N ALA A 76 2.58 1.87 -6.91
CA ALA A 76 3.57 1.67 -7.95
C ALA A 76 3.75 2.93 -8.81
N ALA A 77 3.60 2.83 -10.13
CA ALA A 77 3.76 3.96 -11.04
C ALA A 77 2.73 5.08 -10.82
N TYR A 78 1.54 4.76 -10.31
CA TYR A 78 0.47 5.73 -10.17
C TYR A 78 0.70 6.77 -9.10
N THR A 79 1.65 6.56 -8.18
CA THR A 79 1.99 7.61 -7.22
C THR A 79 2.46 8.88 -7.91
N HIS A 80 3.14 8.74 -9.05
CA HIS A 80 3.74 9.85 -9.78
C HIS A 80 2.76 10.55 -10.72
N THR A 81 1.56 10.00 -10.94
CA THR A 81 0.67 10.44 -12.03
C THR A 81 -0.80 10.60 -11.63
N SER A 82 -1.28 9.89 -10.62
CA SER A 82 -2.72 9.75 -10.36
C SER A 82 -3.23 10.74 -9.33
N VAL A 83 -3.77 11.86 -9.82
CA VAL A 83 -4.61 12.75 -9.00
C VAL A 83 -5.95 12.07 -8.67
N ALA A 84 -6.46 11.20 -9.54
CA ALA A 84 -7.71 10.48 -9.30
C ALA A 84 -7.66 9.59 -8.05
N LEU A 85 -6.55 8.86 -7.84
CA LEU A 85 -6.35 8.05 -6.63
C LEU A 85 -6.17 8.93 -5.39
N ARG A 86 -5.48 10.07 -5.51
CA ARG A 86 -5.36 11.05 -4.42
C ARG A 86 -6.75 11.49 -3.96
N ASP A 87 -7.59 11.91 -4.89
CA ASP A 87 -8.93 12.43 -4.59
C ASP A 87 -9.84 11.33 -4.03
N ALA A 88 -9.73 10.08 -4.53
CA ALA A 88 -10.44 8.94 -3.98
C ALA A 88 -10.06 8.68 -2.50
N MET A 89 -8.77 8.73 -2.16
CA MET A 89 -8.29 8.54 -0.78
C MET A 89 -8.80 9.64 0.15
N LEU A 90 -8.78 10.90 -0.30
CA LEU A 90 -9.34 12.04 0.45
C LEU A 90 -10.86 11.91 0.63
N ALA A 91 -11.58 11.46 -0.39
CA ALA A 91 -13.03 11.33 -0.35
C ALA A 91 -13.53 10.27 0.64
N VAL A 92 -12.79 9.16 0.80
CA VAL A 92 -13.17 8.10 1.76
C VAL A 92 -12.70 8.40 3.18
N ASN A 93 -11.71 9.30 3.35
CA ASN A 93 -11.15 9.71 4.63
C ASN A 93 -10.71 8.52 5.52
N ILE A 94 -10.07 7.54 4.90
CA ILE A 94 -9.46 6.39 5.58
C ILE A 94 -7.95 6.64 5.67
N PRO A 95 -7.33 6.56 6.86
CA PRO A 95 -5.89 6.77 6.98
C PRO A 95 -5.12 5.69 6.22
N PHE A 96 -3.99 6.09 5.61
CA PHE A 96 -3.19 5.17 4.83
C PHE A 96 -1.69 5.40 4.93
N ILE A 97 -0.92 4.35 4.65
CA ILE A 97 0.53 4.41 4.48
C ILE A 97 0.87 4.09 3.02
N GLU A 98 1.69 4.95 2.41
CA GLU A 98 2.26 4.71 1.09
C GLU A 98 3.48 3.77 1.22
N VAL A 99 3.54 2.74 0.39
CA VAL A 99 4.59 1.71 0.41
C VAL A 99 5.26 1.59 -0.94
N HIS A 100 6.60 1.51 -0.96
CA HIS A 100 7.38 1.15 -2.14
C HIS A 100 8.37 0.04 -1.82
N LEU A 101 8.49 -0.92 -2.73
CA LEU A 101 9.49 -2.00 -2.62
C LEU A 101 10.91 -1.46 -2.79
N SER A 102 11.14 -0.65 -3.83
CA SER A 102 12.41 0.05 -4.08
C SER A 102 12.35 1.46 -3.48
N ASN A 103 13.50 2.16 -3.47
CA ASN A 103 13.55 3.56 -3.09
C ASN A 103 13.29 4.44 -4.34
N PRO A 104 12.17 5.16 -4.44
CA PRO A 104 11.90 6.05 -5.58
C PRO A 104 12.95 7.17 -5.72
N HIS A 105 13.54 7.63 -4.61
CA HIS A 105 14.53 8.71 -4.62
C HIS A 105 15.92 8.29 -5.11
N SER A 106 16.22 6.99 -5.17
CA SER A 106 17.45 6.49 -5.79
C SER A 106 17.30 6.23 -7.30
N ARG A 107 16.15 6.64 -7.87
CA ARG A 107 15.80 6.42 -9.27
C ARG A 107 15.62 7.76 -9.99
N GLU A 108 15.04 7.71 -11.19
CA GLU A 108 14.83 8.88 -12.05
C GLU A 108 14.07 10.01 -11.33
N GLU A 109 14.40 11.26 -11.66
CA GLU A 109 13.89 12.46 -10.97
C GLU A 109 12.35 12.53 -10.93
N PHE A 110 11.67 12.10 -12.00
CA PHE A 110 10.20 12.07 -12.04
C PHE A 110 9.58 11.15 -10.97
N ARG A 111 10.35 10.21 -10.40
CA ARG A 111 9.90 9.32 -9.32
C ARG A 111 10.01 9.94 -7.94
N HIS A 112 10.61 11.12 -7.83
CA HIS A 112 10.76 11.81 -6.55
C HIS A 112 9.47 12.53 -6.15
N HIS A 113 8.57 12.77 -7.11
CA HIS A 113 7.26 13.35 -6.88
C HIS A 113 6.19 12.27 -6.66
N SER A 114 5.38 12.43 -5.61
CA SER A 114 4.21 11.59 -5.33
C SER A 114 3.01 12.48 -5.04
N PHE A 115 1.87 12.17 -5.68
CA PHE A 115 0.57 12.79 -5.40
C PHE A 115 -0.12 12.22 -4.15
N LEU A 116 0.48 11.23 -3.49
CA LEU A 116 -0.10 10.53 -2.34
C LEU A 116 0.68 10.79 -1.05
N SER A 117 1.99 11.02 -1.14
CA SER A 117 2.90 11.05 0.01
C SER A 117 2.61 12.16 1.01
N ASP A 118 2.12 13.30 0.54
CA ASP A 118 1.77 14.47 1.38
C ASP A 118 0.44 14.32 2.12
N ILE A 119 -0.43 13.40 1.70
CA ILE A 119 -1.70 13.09 2.36
C ILE A 119 -1.69 11.75 3.12
N ALA A 120 -0.63 10.96 2.97
CA ALA A 120 -0.43 9.72 3.71
C ALA A 120 -0.06 10.01 5.18
N VAL A 121 -0.37 9.07 6.08
CA VAL A 121 0.14 9.08 7.46
C VAL A 121 1.67 9.01 7.47
N GLY A 122 2.24 8.29 6.50
CA GLY A 122 3.67 8.18 6.27
C GLY A 122 3.96 7.38 5.01
N THR A 123 5.23 7.42 4.59
CA THR A 123 5.73 6.65 3.45
C THR A 123 6.87 5.73 3.89
N ILE A 124 6.85 4.48 3.42
CA ILE A 124 7.91 3.50 3.67
C ILE A 124 8.40 2.94 2.35
N ALA A 125 9.68 3.15 2.04
CA ALA A 125 10.26 2.83 0.74
C ALA A 125 11.64 2.19 0.86
N GLY A 126 11.99 1.30 -0.07
CA GLY A 126 13.36 0.79 -0.24
C GLY A 126 13.73 -0.44 0.57
N PHE A 127 12.79 -1.06 1.30
CA PHE A 127 13.06 -2.26 2.11
C PHE A 127 12.49 -3.55 1.50
N GLY A 128 12.16 -3.56 0.21
CA GLY A 128 11.51 -4.69 -0.44
C GLY A 128 10.20 -5.06 0.26
N LYS A 129 9.93 -6.36 0.45
CA LYS A 129 8.72 -6.81 1.16
C LYS A 129 8.62 -6.28 2.59
N ASN A 130 9.75 -5.96 3.23
CA ASN A 130 9.74 -5.43 4.59
C ASN A 130 9.10 -4.04 4.66
N SER A 131 9.04 -3.29 3.56
CA SER A 131 8.28 -2.02 3.52
C SER A 131 6.81 -2.26 3.88
N TYR A 132 6.20 -3.35 3.39
CA TYR A 132 4.84 -3.73 3.77
C TYR A 132 4.75 -4.20 5.22
N LEU A 133 5.68 -5.04 5.69
CA LEU A 133 5.63 -5.55 7.07
C LEU A 133 5.78 -4.42 8.10
N LEU A 134 6.62 -3.42 7.81
CA LEU A 134 6.73 -2.20 8.61
C LEU A 134 5.43 -1.39 8.57
N ALA A 135 4.82 -1.23 7.38
CA ALA A 135 3.52 -0.56 7.25
C ALA A 135 2.41 -1.26 8.05
N THR A 136 2.37 -2.60 8.05
CA THR A 136 1.41 -3.40 8.83
C THR A 136 1.56 -3.15 10.33
N ARG A 137 2.79 -3.04 10.84
CA ARG A 137 3.05 -2.67 12.24
C ARG A 137 2.61 -1.25 12.54
N ALA A 138 2.98 -0.30 11.68
CA ALA A 138 2.61 1.09 11.85
C ALA A 138 1.10 1.29 11.82
N ALA A 139 0.38 0.58 10.94
CA ALA A 139 -1.09 0.56 10.89
C ALA A 139 -1.69 0.02 12.20
N ALA A 140 -1.17 -1.11 12.71
CA ALA A 140 -1.62 -1.68 13.98
C ALA A 140 -1.45 -0.69 15.15
N GLU A 141 -0.30 -0.03 15.24
CA GLU A 141 -0.05 0.98 16.28
C GLU A 141 -0.95 2.20 16.10
N HIS A 142 -1.07 2.72 14.87
CA HIS A 142 -1.95 3.86 14.57
C HIS A 142 -3.40 3.58 15.04
N LEU A 143 -3.93 2.39 14.73
CA LEU A 143 -5.29 1.99 15.10
C LEU A 143 -5.49 1.79 16.61
N LYS A 144 -4.43 1.58 17.40
CA LYS A 144 -4.51 1.55 18.87
C LYS A 144 -4.65 2.95 19.46
N TYR A 145 -3.91 3.92 18.93
CA TYR A 145 -3.83 5.27 19.50
C TYR A 145 -4.91 6.23 18.99
N SER A 146 -5.50 6.00 17.80
CA SER A 146 -6.58 6.84 17.25
C SER A 146 -7.94 6.68 17.96
N LYS A 147 -7.96 6.15 19.19
CA LYS A 147 -9.12 6.04 20.09
C LYS A 147 -9.12 7.07 21.24
N GLN A 148 -8.36 8.16 21.14
CA GLN A 148 -8.50 9.33 22.02
C GLN A 148 -9.10 10.51 21.27
#